data_AF-A0A4R4IWH1-F1
#
_entry.id   AF-A0A4R4IWH1-F1
#
_cell.length_a   1.000
_cell.length_b   1.000
_cell.length_c   1.000
_cell.angle_alpha   90.00
_cell.angle_beta   90.00
_cell.angle_gamma   90.00
#
_symmetry.space_group_name_H-M   'P 1'
#
loop_
_entity.id
_entity.type
_entity.pdbx_description
1 polymer ?
#
loop_
_entity_poly.entity_id
_entity_poly.type
_entity_poly.pdbx_seq_one_letter_code
_entity_poly.pdbx_strand_id
1 'polypeptide(L)'
;MGVALENENNTIELKMWLKHAQFTFSRTGCPYDRVDDSLLMAAMLIARQSKMYPERLETLLESITTDFPGYDFVRCRFNQNLSPHFVMTPEMLVMIGGLTEYLIDGIMLAALCHMRQLKTLSELLTLIPNGMPDRDVLTELWQSQKTNSGCNLLDNFDLMDTVASEQHARGKQ
;
A
#
# COMPACT_ATOMS: atom_id res chain seq x y z
N MET A 1 30.69 11.21 3.38
CA MET A 1 29.82 12.29 2.85
C MET A 1 28.94 11.83 1.68
N GLY A 2 29.35 10.89 0.82
CA GLY A 2 28.52 10.43 -0.31
C GLY A 2 27.20 9.72 0.07
N VAL A 3 27.23 8.78 1.03
CA VAL A 3 26.05 7.99 1.42
C VAL A 3 24.93 8.83 2.05
N ALA A 4 25.28 9.88 2.80
CA ALA A 4 24.30 10.77 3.42
C ALA A 4 23.56 11.64 2.38
N LEU A 5 24.28 12.11 1.35
CA LEU A 5 23.71 12.87 0.23
C LEU A 5 22.82 12.00 -0.66
N GLU A 6 23.22 10.74 -0.89
CA GLU A 6 22.38 9.77 -1.61
C GLU A 6 21.08 9.48 -0.86
N ASN A 7 21.12 9.31 0.47
CA ASN A 7 19.90 9.12 1.26
C ASN A 7 18.99 10.35 1.29
N GLU A 8 19.55 11.56 1.32
CA GLU A 8 18.76 12.80 1.26
C GLU A 8 18.07 12.98 -0.10
N ASN A 9 18.80 12.76 -1.20
CA ASN A 9 18.24 12.79 -2.55
C ASN A 9 17.17 11.71 -2.74
N ASN A 10 17.44 10.47 -2.32
CA ASN A 10 16.46 9.38 -2.41
C ASN A 10 15.19 9.69 -1.60
N THR A 11 15.34 10.35 -0.44
CA THR A 11 14.19 10.80 0.36
C THR A 11 13.35 11.83 -0.39
N ILE A 12 14.00 12.78 -1.06
CA ILE A 12 13.34 13.82 -1.86
C ILE A 12 12.62 13.18 -3.05
N GLU A 13 13.27 12.29 -3.79
CA GLU A 13 12.69 11.55 -4.92
C GLU A 13 11.49 10.71 -4.47
N LEU A 14 11.60 9.98 -3.35
CA LEU A 14 10.50 9.18 -2.80
C LEU A 14 9.31 10.06 -2.39
N LYS A 15 9.55 11.25 -1.81
CA LYS A 15 8.48 12.21 -1.48
C LYS A 15 7.81 12.79 -2.72
N MET A 16 8.56 12.99 -3.81
CA MET A 16 7.99 13.40 -5.09
C MET A 16 7.15 12.28 -5.69
N TRP A 17 7.66 11.05 -5.69
CA TRP A 17 6.92 9.88 -6.11
C TRP A 17 5.63 9.70 -5.29
N LEU A 18 5.70 9.85 -3.97
CA LEU A 18 4.53 9.76 -3.08
C LEU A 18 3.41 10.72 -3.47
N LYS A 19 3.76 11.98 -3.80
CA LYS A 19 2.79 12.98 -4.27
C LYS A 19 2.19 12.58 -5.62
N HIS A 20 3.03 12.08 -6.54
CA HIS A 20 2.59 11.62 -7.84
C HIS A 20 1.63 10.43 -7.70
N ALA A 21 2.02 9.40 -6.94
CA ALA A 21 1.20 8.23 -6.65
C ALA A 21 -0.15 8.61 -6.04
N GLN A 22 -0.17 9.52 -5.05
CA GLN A 22 -1.42 10.00 -4.46
C GLN A 22 -2.34 10.65 -5.50
N PHE A 23 -1.81 11.48 -6.40
CA PHE A 23 -2.58 12.07 -7.48
C PHE A 23 -3.11 10.98 -8.43
N THR A 24 -2.26 10.04 -8.83
CA THR A 24 -2.61 8.94 -9.74
C THR A 24 -3.75 8.11 -9.18
N PHE A 25 -3.59 7.52 -7.99
CA PHE A 25 -4.62 6.66 -7.39
C PHE A 25 -5.94 7.39 -7.13
N SER A 26 -5.89 8.68 -6.77
CA SER A 26 -7.12 9.45 -6.47
C SER A 26 -7.89 9.93 -7.70
N ARG A 27 -7.29 9.94 -8.90
CA ARG A 27 -7.90 10.58 -10.09
C ARG A 27 -7.97 9.74 -11.34
N THR A 28 -7.12 8.74 -11.49
CA THR A 28 -6.95 8.01 -12.76
C THR A 28 -7.59 6.62 -12.77
N GLY A 29 -8.28 6.23 -11.69
CA GLY A 29 -9.06 4.99 -11.66
C GLY A 29 -10.28 5.00 -12.59
N CYS A 30 -10.68 3.81 -13.03
CA CYS A 30 -11.87 3.59 -13.84
C CYS A 30 -13.14 3.47 -12.96
N PRO A 31 -14.09 4.42 -13.02
CA PRO A 31 -15.29 4.38 -12.17
C PRO A 31 -16.25 3.22 -12.47
N TYR A 32 -16.05 2.51 -13.59
CA TYR A 32 -16.87 1.35 -13.99
C TYR A 32 -16.28 0.01 -13.51
N ASP A 33 -14.99 -0.04 -13.18
CA ASP A 33 -14.30 -1.18 -12.53
C ASP A 33 -14.14 -0.90 -11.04
N ARG A 34 -15.26 -0.53 -10.40
CA ARG A 34 -15.29 -0.33 -8.95
C ARG A 34 -14.92 -1.61 -8.22
N VAL A 35 -14.37 -1.43 -7.01
CA VAL A 35 -14.13 -2.50 -6.04
C VAL A 35 -15.30 -3.48 -6.05
N ASP A 36 -15.04 -4.74 -6.40
CA ASP A 36 -16.05 -5.79 -6.40
C ASP A 36 -16.72 -5.87 -5.03
N ASP A 37 -18.05 -5.88 -5.00
CA ASP A 37 -18.85 -6.02 -3.79
C ASP A 37 -18.45 -7.29 -3.01
N SER A 38 -18.05 -8.36 -3.69
CA SER A 38 -17.58 -9.59 -3.07
C SER A 38 -16.27 -9.38 -2.28
N LEU A 39 -15.32 -8.64 -2.85
CA LEU A 39 -14.05 -8.27 -2.23
C LEU A 39 -14.27 -7.32 -1.05
N LEU A 40 -15.15 -6.33 -1.22
CA LEU A 40 -15.50 -5.41 -0.13
C LEU A 40 -16.15 -6.14 1.04
N MET A 41 -17.07 -7.07 0.77
CA MET A 41 -17.68 -7.91 1.80
C MET A 41 -16.65 -8.77 2.53
N ALA A 42 -15.70 -9.38 1.81
CA ALA A 42 -14.61 -10.15 2.40
C ALA A 42 -13.74 -9.29 3.33
N ALA A 43 -13.31 -8.10 2.87
CA ALA A 43 -12.54 -7.16 3.68
C ALA A 43 -13.31 -6.70 4.93
N MET A 44 -14.60 -6.38 4.80
CA MET A 44 -15.44 -6.01 5.94
C MET A 44 -15.63 -7.16 6.95
N LEU A 45 -15.75 -8.40 6.46
CA LEU A 45 -15.82 -9.58 7.32
C LEU A 45 -14.52 -9.75 8.12
N ILE A 46 -13.36 -9.59 7.48
CA ILE A 46 -12.06 -9.59 8.15
C ILE A 46 -11.98 -8.50 9.22
N ALA A 47 -12.37 -7.27 8.88
CA ALA A 47 -12.35 -6.14 9.81
C ALA A 47 -13.21 -6.42 11.06
N ARG A 48 -14.36 -7.08 10.87
CA ARG A 48 -15.25 -7.48 11.97
C ARG A 48 -14.66 -8.62 12.80
N GLN A 49 -14.13 -9.65 12.16
CA GLN A 49 -13.58 -10.83 12.83
C GLN A 49 -12.32 -10.49 13.63
N SER A 50 -11.44 -9.66 13.07
CA SER A 50 -10.26 -9.12 13.76
C SER A 50 -10.60 -8.44 15.10
N LYS A 51 -11.76 -7.78 15.17
CA LYS A 51 -12.24 -7.12 16.40
C LYS A 51 -12.98 -8.04 17.36
N MET A 52 -13.78 -8.98 16.84
CA MET A 52 -14.68 -9.80 17.67
C MET A 52 -14.07 -11.12 18.11
N TYR A 53 -13.25 -11.74 17.26
CA TYR A 53 -12.72 -13.10 17.42
C TYR A 53 -11.28 -13.17 16.87
N PRO A 54 -10.33 -12.43 17.47
CA PRO A 54 -8.95 -12.37 16.97
C PRO A 54 -8.28 -13.75 16.88
N GLU A 55 -8.68 -14.70 17.73
CA GLU A 55 -8.17 -16.08 17.72
C GLU A 55 -8.57 -16.88 16.47
N ARG A 56 -9.59 -16.43 15.73
CA ARG A 56 -10.06 -17.08 14.48
C ARG A 56 -9.54 -16.39 13.23
N LEU A 57 -8.83 -15.27 13.40
CA LEU A 57 -8.42 -14.42 12.31
C LEU A 57 -7.42 -15.13 11.39
N GLU A 58 -6.43 -15.84 11.93
CA GLU A 58 -5.44 -16.57 11.11
C GLU A 58 -6.10 -17.61 10.20
N THR A 59 -6.97 -18.47 10.73
CA THR A 59 -7.68 -19.48 9.93
C THR A 59 -8.53 -18.85 8.82
N LEU A 60 -9.15 -17.70 9.12
CA LEU A 60 -9.93 -16.97 8.13
C LEU A 60 -9.05 -16.33 7.05
N LEU A 61 -7.92 -15.73 7.43
CA LEU A 61 -6.96 -15.17 6.48
C LEU A 61 -6.34 -16.26 5.60
N GLU A 62 -5.99 -17.42 6.17
CA GLU A 62 -5.54 -18.59 5.40
C GLU A 62 -6.57 -19.02 4.36
N SER A 63 -7.86 -19.05 4.69
CA SER A 63 -8.88 -19.38 3.69
C SER A 63 -8.92 -18.38 2.51
N ILE A 64 -8.70 -17.10 2.80
CA ILE A 64 -8.69 -15.99 1.83
C ILE A 64 -7.43 -16.00 0.95
N THR A 65 -6.29 -16.52 1.41
CA THR A 65 -5.06 -16.62 0.59
C THR A 65 -5.28 -17.40 -0.70
N THR A 66 -6.14 -18.43 -0.65
CA THR A 66 -6.52 -19.25 -1.80
C THR A 66 -7.23 -18.44 -2.89
N ASP A 67 -8.07 -17.50 -2.47
CA ASP A 67 -8.90 -16.69 -3.35
C ASP A 67 -8.17 -15.43 -3.84
N PHE A 68 -7.21 -14.93 -3.05
CA PHE A 68 -6.49 -13.68 -3.31
C PHE A 68 -4.97 -13.89 -3.12
N PRO A 69 -4.26 -14.48 -4.09
CA PRO A 69 -2.82 -14.75 -3.97
C PRO A 69 -1.97 -13.47 -3.78
N GLY A 70 -2.46 -12.32 -4.24
CA GLY A 70 -1.82 -11.02 -3.99
C GLY A 70 -1.78 -10.63 -2.50
N TYR A 71 -2.74 -11.10 -1.70
CA TYR A 71 -2.78 -10.83 -0.25
C TYR A 71 -1.53 -11.37 0.46
N ASP A 72 -1.15 -12.63 0.20
CA ASP A 72 -0.02 -13.25 0.86
C ASP A 72 1.30 -12.55 0.55
N PHE A 73 1.45 -12.09 -0.70
CA PHE A 73 2.62 -11.35 -1.11
C PHE A 73 2.73 -9.99 -0.39
N VAL A 74 1.64 -9.21 -0.36
CA VAL A 74 1.64 -7.90 0.32
C VAL A 74 1.83 -8.08 1.83
N ARG A 75 1.18 -9.08 2.43
CA ARG A 75 1.35 -9.45 3.85
C ARG A 75 2.79 -9.79 4.18
N CYS A 76 3.45 -10.62 3.36
CA CYS A 76 4.84 -11.01 3.58
C CYS A 76 5.78 -9.80 3.44
N ARG A 77 5.55 -8.93 2.46
CA ARG A 77 6.43 -7.79 2.19
C ARG A 77 6.31 -6.70 3.24
N PHE A 78 5.09 -6.35 3.64
CA PHE A 78 4.85 -5.35 4.66
C PHE A 78 4.41 -6.05 5.94
N ASN A 79 5.36 -6.70 6.62
CA ASN A 79 5.12 -7.32 7.92
C ASN A 79 5.75 -6.47 9.03
N GLN A 80 5.27 -6.63 10.26
CA GLN A 80 5.75 -5.86 11.41
C GLN A 80 7.25 -6.06 11.74
N ASN A 81 7.86 -7.16 11.29
CA ASN A 81 9.29 -7.39 11.50
C ASN A 81 10.16 -6.56 10.54
N LEU A 82 9.66 -6.29 9.33
CA LEU A 82 10.34 -5.49 8.30
C LEU A 82 9.94 -4.01 8.34
N SER A 83 8.77 -3.71 8.90
CA SER A 83 8.25 -2.37 9.06
C SER A 83 7.67 -2.25 10.47
N PRO A 84 8.46 -1.90 11.50
CA PRO A 84 7.99 -1.81 12.88
C PRO A 84 6.90 -0.74 13.07
N HIS A 85 6.80 0.21 12.13
CA HIS A 85 5.73 1.21 12.07
C HIS A 85 4.60 0.82 11.11
N PHE A 86 4.46 -0.48 10.80
CA PHE A 86 3.47 -1.00 9.87
C PHE A 86 2.04 -0.77 10.37
N VAL A 87 1.24 -0.10 9.55
CA VAL A 87 -0.10 0.40 9.91
C VAL A 87 -1.23 -0.32 9.19
N MET A 88 -0.93 -1.11 8.15
CA MET A 88 -1.99 -1.73 7.35
C MET A 88 -2.67 -2.86 8.12
N THR A 89 -3.97 -2.72 8.30
CA THR A 89 -4.80 -3.72 8.94
C THR A 89 -5.04 -4.91 7.99
N PRO A 90 -5.38 -6.10 8.52
CA PRO A 90 -5.63 -7.28 7.70
C PRO A 90 -6.67 -7.05 6.58
N GLU A 91 -7.73 -6.28 6.85
CA GLU A 91 -8.73 -5.95 5.84
C GLU A 91 -8.21 -5.06 4.71
N MET A 92 -7.26 -4.15 5.00
CA MET A 92 -6.61 -3.34 3.97
C MET A 92 -5.71 -4.22 3.10
N LEU A 93 -4.99 -5.16 3.70
CA LEU A 93 -4.17 -6.12 2.96
C LEU A 93 -5.01 -6.98 2.02
N VAL A 94 -6.16 -7.49 2.49
CA VAL A 94 -7.09 -8.25 1.64
C VAL A 94 -7.62 -7.38 0.50
N MET A 95 -8.02 -6.14 0.80
CA MET A 95 -8.49 -5.20 -0.21
C MET A 95 -7.42 -4.94 -1.28
N ILE A 96 -6.18 -4.62 -0.89
CA ILE A 96 -5.08 -4.38 -1.83
C ILE A 96 -4.77 -5.66 -2.64
N GLY A 97 -4.69 -6.80 -1.97
CA GLY A 97 -4.41 -8.09 -2.60
C GLY A 97 -5.48 -8.52 -3.60
N GLY A 98 -6.75 -8.21 -3.34
CA GLY A 98 -7.86 -8.53 -4.25
C GLY A 98 -8.07 -7.53 -5.37
N LEU A 99 -7.63 -6.28 -5.21
CA LEU A 99 -7.70 -5.27 -6.27
C LEU A 99 -6.57 -5.38 -7.31
N THR A 100 -5.55 -6.19 -7.03
CA THR A 100 -4.31 -6.14 -7.80
C THR A 100 -4.15 -7.39 -8.65
N GLU A 101 -4.17 -7.20 -9.97
CA GLU A 101 -3.88 -8.26 -10.93
C GLU A 101 -2.38 -8.57 -10.97
N TYR A 102 -1.54 -7.53 -10.84
CA TYR A 102 -0.08 -7.65 -10.82
C TYR A 102 0.48 -7.29 -9.44
N LEU A 103 1.43 -8.09 -8.95
CA LEU A 103 2.05 -7.88 -7.64
C LEU A 103 2.65 -6.48 -7.46
N ILE A 104 3.25 -5.92 -8.52
CA ILE A 104 3.87 -4.59 -8.46
C ILE A 104 2.86 -3.48 -8.17
N ASP A 105 1.60 -3.65 -8.58
CA ASP A 105 0.54 -2.66 -8.35
C ASP A 105 0.13 -2.65 -6.88
N GLY A 106 0.06 -3.85 -6.28
CA GLY A 106 -0.12 -4.02 -4.84
C GLY A 106 1.02 -3.44 -4.03
N ILE A 107 2.27 -3.57 -4.48
CA ILE A 107 3.43 -2.93 -3.82
C ILE A 107 3.27 -1.41 -3.82
N MET A 108 2.94 -0.81 -4.95
CA MET A 108 2.81 0.65 -5.05
C MET A 108 1.69 1.17 -4.15
N LEU A 109 0.52 0.52 -4.19
CA LEU A 109 -0.62 0.93 -3.36
C LEU A 109 -0.32 0.73 -1.87
N ALA A 110 0.27 -0.41 -1.49
CA ALA A 110 0.67 -0.67 -0.11
C ALA A 110 1.75 0.30 0.38
N ALA A 111 2.77 0.60 -0.43
CA ALA A 111 3.81 1.58 -0.08
C ALA A 111 3.22 2.98 0.12
N LEU A 112 2.30 3.39 -0.75
CA LEU A 112 1.54 4.64 -0.61
C LEU A 112 0.74 4.65 0.70
N CYS A 113 0.02 3.58 1.02
CA CYS A 113 -0.75 3.45 2.26
C CYS A 113 0.14 3.53 3.50
N HIS A 114 1.30 2.85 3.48
CA HIS A 114 2.28 2.84 4.55
C HIS A 114 2.87 4.23 4.80
N MET A 115 3.39 4.89 3.75
CA MET A 115 3.98 6.22 3.85
C MET A 115 2.95 7.30 4.24
N ARG A 116 1.69 7.12 3.85
CA ARG A 116 0.57 8.00 4.27
C ARG A 116 0.03 7.67 5.65
N GLN A 117 0.49 6.58 6.28
CA GLN A 117 0.03 6.12 7.58
C GLN A 117 -1.49 5.91 7.64
N LEU A 118 -2.06 5.35 6.57
CA LEU A 118 -3.48 5.01 6.54
C LEU A 118 -3.77 3.87 7.53
N LYS A 119 -4.85 4.01 8.31
CA LYS A 119 -5.19 3.13 9.45
C LYS A 119 -6.46 2.33 9.23
N THR A 120 -7.24 2.68 8.21
CA THR A 120 -8.58 2.14 8.02
C THR A 120 -8.86 1.81 6.56
N LEU A 121 -9.75 0.83 6.36
CA LEU A 121 -10.30 0.51 5.05
C LEU A 121 -10.98 1.73 4.40
N SER A 122 -11.66 2.57 5.18
CA SER A 122 -12.31 3.78 4.67
C SER A 122 -11.32 4.78 4.08
N GLU A 123 -10.18 5.00 4.74
CA GLU A 123 -9.11 5.86 4.23
C GLU A 123 -8.50 5.29 2.94
N LEU A 124 -8.30 3.97 2.86
CA LEU A 124 -7.88 3.30 1.63
C LEU A 124 -8.90 3.53 0.50
N LEU A 125 -10.19 3.30 0.74
CA LEU A 125 -11.22 3.49 -0.28
C LEU A 125 -11.32 4.96 -0.75
N THR A 126 -11.02 5.92 0.14
CA THR A 126 -10.95 7.35 -0.21
C THR A 126 -9.74 7.67 -1.10
N LEU A 127 -8.67 6.88 -1.01
CA LEU A 127 -7.47 7.01 -1.85
C LEU A 127 -7.71 6.52 -3.28
N ILE A 128 -8.62 5.56 -3.46
CA ILE A 128 -8.99 4.95 -4.75
C ILE A 128 -10.51 5.12 -5.02
N PRO A 129 -11.03 6.36 -5.07
CA PRO A 129 -12.46 6.63 -5.14
C PRO A 129 -13.10 6.10 -6.44
N ASN A 130 -12.28 5.88 -7.47
CA ASN A 130 -12.66 5.37 -8.78
C ASN A 130 -12.01 4.00 -9.06
N GLY A 131 -11.63 3.22 -8.04
CA GLY A 131 -10.93 1.95 -8.24
C GLY A 131 -9.45 2.13 -8.59
N MET A 132 -8.84 1.05 -9.09
CA MET A 132 -7.42 1.04 -9.47
C MET A 132 -7.19 1.82 -10.77
N PRO A 133 -6.07 2.58 -10.88
CA PRO A 133 -5.63 3.16 -12.15
C PRO A 133 -5.38 2.09 -13.22
N ASP A 134 -5.52 2.49 -14.49
CA ASP A 134 -5.22 1.63 -15.62
C ASP A 134 -3.75 1.16 -15.62
N ARG A 135 -3.52 0.00 -16.24
CA ARG A 135 -2.21 -0.68 -16.22
C ARG A 135 -1.07 0.17 -16.79
N ASP A 136 -1.32 0.93 -17.85
CA ASP A 136 -0.30 1.78 -18.47
C ASP A 136 0.13 2.91 -17.52
N VAL A 137 -0.83 3.50 -16.81
CA VAL A 137 -0.59 4.55 -15.80
C VAL A 137 0.19 3.99 -14.62
N LEU A 138 -0.17 2.80 -14.14
CA LEU A 138 0.56 2.11 -13.08
C LEU A 138 1.98 1.74 -13.52
N THR A 139 2.16 1.34 -14.78
CA THR A 139 3.49 1.03 -15.33
C THR A 139 4.37 2.27 -15.36
N GLU A 140 3.84 3.42 -15.79
CA GLU A 140 4.56 4.69 -15.77
C GLU A 140 4.91 5.12 -14.33
N LEU A 141 3.95 4.99 -13.41
CA LEU A 141 4.17 5.27 -11.99
C LEU A 141 5.29 4.39 -11.40
N TRP A 142 5.35 3.11 -11.78
CA TRP A 142 6.40 2.17 -11.36
C TRP A 142 7.78 2.54 -11.92
N GLN A 143 7.86 3.08 -13.14
CA GLN A 143 9.14 3.57 -13.66
C GLN A 143 9.60 4.83 -12.92
N SER A 144 8.65 5.69 -12.51
CA SER A 144 8.97 6.96 -11.85
C SER A 144 9.54 6.84 -10.42
N GLN A 145 9.44 5.66 -9.78
CA GLN A 145 10.10 5.43 -8.47
C GLN A 145 11.56 4.98 -8.58
N LYS A 146 12.12 4.87 -9.78
CA LYS A 146 13.52 4.46 -9.94
C LYS A 146 14.45 5.66 -9.76
N THR A 147 15.55 5.46 -9.04
CA THR A 147 16.65 6.43 -8.97
C THR A 147 17.31 6.58 -10.34
N ASN A 148 18.15 7.61 -10.50
CA ASN A 148 18.99 7.77 -11.70
C ASN A 148 19.92 6.57 -11.98
N SER A 149 20.26 5.79 -10.94
CA SER A 149 21.05 4.56 -11.05
C SER A 149 20.20 3.31 -11.37
N GLY A 150 18.88 3.45 -11.49
CA GLY A 150 17.94 2.36 -11.78
C GLY A 150 17.52 1.53 -10.56
N CYS A 151 17.89 1.96 -9.35
CA CYS A 151 17.46 1.30 -8.12
C CYS A 151 16.01 1.65 -7.79
N ASN A 152 15.25 0.70 -7.26
CA ASN A 152 13.87 0.95 -6.84
C ASN A 152 13.87 1.63 -5.45
N LEU A 153 13.28 2.82 -5.35
CA LEU A 153 13.08 3.49 -4.07
C LEU A 153 12.14 2.70 -3.15
N LEU A 154 11.17 1.97 -3.70
CA LEU A 154 10.20 1.17 -2.94
C LEU A 154 10.77 -0.14 -2.38
N ASP A 155 12.00 -0.52 -2.77
CA ASP A 155 12.73 -1.64 -2.16
C ASP A 155 13.53 -1.22 -0.92
N ASN A 156 13.62 0.09 -0.63
CA ASN A 156 14.30 0.63 0.55
C ASN A 156 13.28 0.87 1.69
N PHE A 157 13.08 -0.13 2.54
CA PHE A 157 12.12 -0.08 3.65
C PHE A 157 12.45 0.99 4.69
N ASP A 158 13.73 1.18 5.03
CA ASP A 158 14.16 2.21 5.99
C ASP A 158 13.81 3.62 5.50
N LEU A 159 13.93 3.85 4.18
CA LEU A 159 13.58 5.10 3.54
C LEU A 159 12.06 5.35 3.59
N MET A 160 11.26 4.31 3.30
CA MET A 160 9.81 4.39 3.41
C MET A 160 9.35 4.67 4.85
N ASP A 161 9.95 4.00 5.84
CA ASP A 161 9.67 4.20 7.27
C ASP A 161 10.03 5.61 7.74
N THR A 162 11.13 6.16 7.22
CA THR A 162 11.53 7.56 7.48
C THR A 162 10.47 8.53 6.97
N VAL A 163 10.02 8.38 5.72
CA VAL A 163 8.96 9.22 5.14
C VAL A 163 7.64 9.06 5.90
N ALA A 164 7.28 7.83 6.27
CA ALA A 164 6.08 7.52 7.04
C ALA A 164 6.09 8.23 8.41
N SER A 165 7.22 8.17 9.11
CA SER A 165 7.41 8.80 10.42
C SER A 165 7.29 10.32 10.34
N GLU A 166 7.84 10.95 9.29
CA GLU A 166 7.68 12.39 9.07
C GLU A 166 6.21 12.79 8.84
N GLN A 167 5.44 12.01 8.07
CA GLN A 167 4.03 12.30 7.82
C GLN A 167 3.21 12.23 9.11
N HIS A 168 3.47 11.22 9.95
CA HIS A 168 2.83 11.09 11.26
C HIS A 168 3.14 12.27 12.19
N ALA A 169 4.39 12.75 12.19
CA ALA A 169 4.78 13.92 12.98
C ALA A 169 4.04 15.20 12.53
N ARG A 170 3.82 15.37 11.23
CA ARG A 170 3.09 16.52 10.67
C ARG A 170 1.59 16.49 10.95
N GLY A 171 0.97 15.32 10.99
CA GLY A 171 -0.46 15.17 11.30
C GLY A 171 -0.85 15.36 12.77
N LYS A 172 0.14 15.53 13.66
CA LYS A 172 -0.05 15.78 15.10
C LYS A 172 0.15 17.25 15.51
N GLN A 173 0.57 18.12 14.59
CA GLN A 173 0.71 19.57 14.80
C GLN A 173 -0.58 20.29 14.38
#